data_AF-W2EJU8-F1
#
_entry.id   AF-W2EJU8-F1
#
_cell.length_a   1.000
_cell.length_b   1.000
_cell.length_c   1.000
_cell.angle_alpha   90.00
_cell.angle_beta   90.00
_cell.angle_gamma   90.00
#
_symmetry.space_group_name_H-M   'P 1'
#
loop_
_entity.id
_entity.type
_entity.pdbx_description
1 polymer ?
#
loop_
_entity_poly.entity_id
_entity_poly.type
_entity_poly.pdbx_seq_one_letter_code
_entity_poly.pdbx_strand_id
1 'polypeptide(L)'
;MPEQAGDGARASLAAGQADLLAALVAGGPVPEGFDAERVRVQARSLVAKRSGSVARVAPALAGRLGAEFGRLFAEYAATRPKPGGGSRADAGAFADWLAARDAGGI
;
A
#
# COMPACT_ATOMS: atom_id res chain seq x y z
N MET A 1 23.94 35.15 -1.26
CA MET A 1 23.66 33.89 -2.01
C MET A 1 22.23 33.42 -1.69
N PRO A 2 21.20 33.94 -2.36
CA PRO A 2 19.80 33.55 -2.14
C PRO A 2 19.37 32.24 -2.85
N GLU A 3 20.09 31.80 -3.89
CA GLU A 3 19.79 30.55 -4.62
C GLU A 3 19.91 29.28 -3.75
N GLN A 4 20.91 29.24 -2.86
CA GLN A 4 21.17 28.10 -1.97
C GLN A 4 20.05 27.86 -0.94
N ALA A 5 19.38 28.94 -0.49
CA ALA A 5 18.25 28.84 0.43
C ALA A 5 16.99 28.28 -0.25
N GLY A 6 16.80 28.57 -1.55
CA GLY A 6 15.71 28.01 -2.35
C GLY A 6 15.86 26.51 -2.61
N ASP A 7 17.08 26.05 -2.85
CA ASP A 7 17.35 24.62 -3.05
C ASP A 7 17.20 23.80 -1.76
N GLY A 8 17.61 24.34 -0.61
CA GLY A 8 17.34 23.73 0.69
C GLY A 8 15.85 23.56 0.98
N ALA A 9 15.04 24.59 0.69
CA ALA A 9 13.58 24.53 0.86
C ALA A 9 12.91 23.49 -0.05
N ARG A 10 13.35 23.39 -1.32
CA ARG A 10 12.85 22.37 -2.26
C ARG A 10 13.20 20.95 -1.82
N ALA A 11 14.43 20.74 -1.36
CA ALA A 11 14.87 19.42 -0.88
C ALA A 11 14.06 18.97 0.35
N SER A 12 13.79 19.89 1.29
CA SER A 12 12.95 19.61 2.46
C SER A 12 11.51 19.25 2.07
N LEU A 13 10.92 19.96 1.12
CA LEU A 13 9.58 19.63 0.60
C LEU A 13 9.55 18.25 -0.07
N ALA A 14 10.55 17.95 -0.91
CA ALA A 14 10.64 16.67 -1.60
C ALA A 14 10.74 15.50 -0.61
N ALA A 15 11.52 15.67 0.47
CA ALA A 15 11.60 14.69 1.55
C ALA A 15 10.24 14.48 2.24
N GLY A 16 9.55 15.55 2.63
CA GLY A 16 8.22 15.44 3.23
C GLY A 16 7.17 14.79 2.32
N GLN A 17 7.24 15.04 1.01
CA GLN A 17 6.38 14.36 0.03
C GLN A 17 6.69 12.86 -0.07
N ALA A 18 7.98 12.47 -0.06
CA ALA A 18 8.38 11.07 -0.07
C ALA A 18 7.90 10.33 1.18
N ASP A 19 8.03 10.97 2.36
CA ASP A 19 7.57 10.40 3.63
C ASP A 19 6.05 10.23 3.65
N LEU A 20 5.29 11.23 3.16
CA LEU A 20 3.83 11.11 3.04
C LEU A 20 3.42 9.98 2.10
N LEU A 21 4.11 9.84 0.95
CA LEU A 21 3.86 8.75 0.03
C LEU A 21 4.14 7.40 0.71
N ALA A 22 5.26 7.27 1.43
CA ALA A 22 5.59 6.06 2.17
C ALA A 22 4.52 5.72 3.22
N ALA A 23 4.02 6.71 3.96
CA ALA A 23 2.92 6.53 4.92
C ALA A 23 1.64 6.01 4.25
N LEU A 24 1.31 6.55 3.07
CA LEU A 24 0.08 6.21 2.34
C LEU A 24 0.13 4.84 1.64
N VAL A 25 1.29 4.42 1.13
CA VAL A 25 1.38 3.23 0.25
C VAL A 25 2.21 2.08 0.80
N ALA A 26 3.03 2.32 1.83
CA ALA A 26 3.99 1.36 2.36
C ALA A 26 3.92 1.21 3.89
N GLY A 27 2.97 1.86 4.57
CA GLY A 27 2.81 1.77 6.03
C GLY A 27 3.90 2.51 6.82
N GLY A 28 4.54 3.52 6.21
CA GLY A 28 5.51 4.38 6.88
C GLY A 28 4.89 5.26 7.98
N PRO A 29 5.72 5.89 8.82
CA PRO A 29 5.24 6.82 9.85
C PRO A 29 4.55 8.04 9.21
N VAL A 30 3.55 8.58 9.89
CA VAL A 30 2.90 9.82 9.45
C VAL A 30 3.87 10.99 9.63
N PRO A 31 4.16 11.79 8.59
CA PRO A 31 5.06 12.93 8.72
C PRO A 31 4.48 14.01 9.65
N GLU A 32 5.36 14.79 10.29
CA GLU A 32 4.97 15.92 11.12
C GLU A 32 4.09 16.92 10.34
N GLY A 33 3.11 17.51 11.00
CA GLY A 33 2.16 18.46 10.39
C GLY A 33 1.00 17.81 9.65
N PHE A 34 0.97 16.48 9.49
CA PHE A 34 -0.18 15.76 8.95
C PHE A 34 -1.07 15.19 10.05
N ASP A 35 -2.37 15.21 9.79
CA ASP A 35 -3.35 14.55 10.64
C ASP A 35 -3.27 13.04 10.46
N ALA A 36 -2.87 12.34 11.52
CA ALA A 36 -2.65 10.90 11.50
C ALA A 36 -3.92 10.09 11.19
N GLU A 37 -5.09 10.54 11.64
CA GLU A 37 -6.35 9.85 11.33
C GLU A 37 -6.70 10.01 9.85
N ARG A 38 -6.56 11.22 9.29
CA ARG A 38 -6.79 11.45 7.86
C ARG A 38 -5.84 10.62 6.99
N VAL A 39 -4.57 10.53 7.36
CA VAL A 39 -3.59 9.70 6.62
C VAL A 39 -3.97 8.21 6.69
N ARG A 40 -4.37 7.70 7.87
CA ARG A 40 -4.84 6.32 8.03
C ARG A 40 -6.10 6.03 7.22
N VAL A 41 -7.05 6.96 7.16
CA VAL A 41 -8.24 6.84 6.29
C VAL A 41 -7.83 6.72 4.83
N GLN A 42 -6.94 7.60 4.35
CA GLN A 42 -6.50 7.57 2.96
C GLN A 42 -5.71 6.29 2.62
N ALA A 43 -4.82 5.84 3.50
CA ALA A 43 -4.09 4.58 3.31
C ALA A 43 -5.06 3.39 3.15
N ARG A 44 -6.10 3.31 4.01
CA ARG A 44 -7.16 2.28 3.89
C ARG A 44 -7.92 2.37 2.56
N SER A 45 -8.27 3.57 2.11
CA SER A 45 -8.92 3.77 0.80
C SER A 45 -8.04 3.34 -0.36
N LEU A 46 -6.73 3.59 -0.30
CA LEU A 46 -5.77 3.13 -1.31
C LEU A 46 -5.64 1.61 -1.33
N VAL A 47 -5.61 0.97 -0.17
CA VAL A 47 -5.63 -0.50 -0.04
C VAL A 47 -6.91 -1.08 -0.65
N ALA A 48 -8.07 -0.49 -0.37
CA ALA A 48 -9.35 -0.93 -0.96
C ALA A 48 -9.35 -0.78 -2.49
N LYS A 49 -8.79 0.32 -3.03
CA LYS A 49 -8.64 0.51 -4.49
C LYS A 49 -7.71 -0.54 -5.11
N ARG A 50 -6.60 -0.86 -4.43
CA ARG A 50 -5.66 -1.90 -4.84
C ARG A 50 -6.36 -3.26 -4.86
N SER A 51 -7.08 -3.60 -3.79
CA SER A 51 -7.90 -4.80 -3.65
C SER A 51 -8.89 -4.97 -4.80
N GLY A 52 -9.68 -3.92 -5.10
CA GLY A 52 -10.63 -3.96 -6.22
C GLY A 52 -9.96 -4.11 -7.59
N SER A 53 -8.75 -3.57 -7.77
CA SER A 53 -7.98 -3.76 -9.00
C SER A 53 -7.46 -5.19 -9.16
N VAL A 54 -7.06 -5.83 -8.06
CA VAL A 54 -6.65 -7.24 -8.02
C VAL A 54 -7.85 -8.15 -8.27
N ALA A 55 -8.99 -7.90 -7.60
CA ALA A 55 -10.22 -8.67 -7.81
C ALA A 55 -10.67 -8.64 -9.28
N ARG A 56 -10.51 -7.51 -9.97
CA ARG A 56 -10.84 -7.38 -11.39
C ARG A 56 -9.96 -8.25 -12.30
N VAL A 57 -8.66 -8.37 -12.00
CA VAL A 57 -7.74 -9.15 -12.85
C VAL A 57 -7.63 -10.62 -12.43
N ALA A 58 -8.07 -10.97 -11.22
CA ALA A 58 -8.07 -12.32 -10.69
C ALA A 58 -9.46 -12.70 -10.11
N PRO A 59 -10.53 -12.71 -10.93
CA PRO A 59 -11.89 -12.95 -10.45
C PRO A 59 -12.08 -14.33 -9.82
N ALA A 60 -11.36 -15.36 -10.30
CA ALA A 60 -11.41 -16.69 -9.72
C ALA A 60 -10.84 -16.74 -8.29
N LEU A 61 -9.75 -16.01 -8.02
CA LEU A 61 -9.18 -15.89 -6.68
C LEU A 61 -10.15 -15.13 -5.76
N ALA A 62 -10.72 -14.03 -6.24
CA ALA A 62 -11.72 -13.27 -5.50
C ALA A 62 -12.96 -14.11 -5.18
N GLY A 63 -13.48 -14.87 -6.14
CA GLY A 63 -14.61 -15.77 -5.96
C GLY A 63 -14.32 -16.87 -4.93
N ARG A 64 -13.11 -17.44 -4.93
CA ARG A 64 -12.68 -18.45 -3.96
C ARG A 64 -12.62 -17.93 -2.52
N LEU A 65 -12.09 -16.72 -2.32
CA LEU A 65 -11.98 -16.13 -0.98
C LEU A 65 -13.29 -15.48 -0.49
N GLY A 66 -14.19 -15.13 -1.41
CA GLY A 66 -15.50 -14.57 -1.08
C GLY A 66 -15.39 -13.33 -0.19
N ALA A 67 -16.16 -13.31 0.91
CA ALA A 67 -16.19 -12.21 1.86
C ALA A 67 -14.82 -11.92 2.51
N GLU A 68 -13.94 -12.92 2.61
CA GLU A 68 -12.64 -12.79 3.26
C GLU A 68 -11.60 -12.09 2.36
N PHE A 69 -11.86 -11.98 1.05
CA PHE A 69 -10.91 -11.40 0.10
C PHE A 69 -10.41 -10.03 0.54
N GLY A 70 -11.32 -9.13 0.93
CA GLY A 70 -10.97 -7.76 1.32
C GLY A 70 -10.12 -7.71 2.59
N ARG A 71 -10.49 -8.49 3.62
CA ARG A 71 -9.75 -8.57 4.89
C ARG A 71 -8.35 -9.14 4.68
N LEU A 72 -8.26 -10.28 4.01
CA LEU A 72 -6.99 -10.95 3.72
C LEU A 72 -6.09 -10.09 2.85
N PHE A 73 -6.66 -9.38 1.86
CA PHE A 73 -5.89 -8.46 1.03
C PHE A 73 -5.35 -7.28 1.85
N ALA A 74 -6.14 -6.74 2.78
CA ALA A 74 -5.70 -5.66 3.66
C ALA A 74 -4.53 -6.09 4.56
N GLU A 75 -4.58 -7.30 5.13
CA GLU A 75 -3.48 -7.88 5.91
C GLU A 75 -2.21 -8.07 5.06
N TYR A 76 -2.37 -8.61 3.85
CA TYR A 76 -1.27 -8.76 2.90
C TYR A 76 -0.61 -7.41 2.59
N ALA A 77 -1.42 -6.39 2.29
CA ALA A 77 -0.97 -5.07 1.85
C ALA A 77 -0.41 -4.21 2.99
N ALA A 78 -0.78 -4.45 4.24
CA ALA A 78 -0.36 -3.66 5.40
C ALA A 78 1.16 -3.56 5.56
N THR A 79 1.90 -4.57 5.11
CA THR A 79 3.37 -4.62 5.24
C THR A 79 4.09 -4.78 3.90
N ARG A 80 3.37 -4.65 2.78
CA ARG A 80 3.92 -4.94 1.44
C ARG A 80 3.54 -3.84 0.45
N PRO A 81 4.52 -3.09 -0.09
CA PRO A 81 4.24 -2.15 -1.16
C PRO A 81 3.69 -2.89 -2.39
N LYS A 82 3.00 -2.16 -3.27
CA LYS A 82 2.51 -2.74 -4.52
C LYS A 82 3.71 -3.20 -5.38
N PRO A 83 3.75 -4.46 -5.82
CA PRO A 83 4.84 -4.92 -6.67
C PRO A 83 4.85 -4.16 -8.01
N GLY A 84 6.05 -4.09 -8.60
CA GLY A 84 6.20 -3.71 -10.02
C GLY A 84 5.40 -4.67 -10.91
N GLY A 85 4.94 -4.20 -12.08
CA GLY A 85 4.13 -5.01 -12.99
C GLY A 85 2.60 -4.90 -12.80
N GLY A 86 2.14 -4.09 -11.85
CA GLY A 86 0.73 -3.72 -11.71
C GLY A 86 -0.16 -4.82 -11.13
N SER A 87 -1.47 -4.75 -11.37
CA SER A 87 -2.46 -5.57 -10.65
C SER A 87 -2.31 -7.08 -10.85
N ARG A 88 -1.75 -7.53 -11.99
CA ARG A 88 -1.53 -8.97 -12.24
C ARG A 88 -0.38 -9.52 -11.40
N ALA A 89 0.73 -8.80 -11.33
CA ALA A 89 1.85 -9.16 -10.46
C ALA A 89 1.42 -9.13 -8.98
N ASP A 90 0.58 -8.16 -8.62
CA ASP A 90 -0.01 -8.03 -7.29
C ASP A 90 -0.92 -9.21 -6.93
N ALA A 91 -1.76 -9.66 -7.87
CA ALA A 91 -2.59 -10.85 -7.69
C ALA A 91 -1.75 -12.12 -7.45
N GLY A 92 -0.66 -12.29 -8.19
CA GLY A 92 0.28 -13.40 -8.01
C GLY A 92 0.94 -13.37 -6.62
N ALA A 93 1.52 -12.23 -6.25
CA ALA A 93 2.16 -12.07 -4.95
C ALA A 93 1.18 -12.26 -3.77
N PHE A 94 -0.08 -11.84 -3.94
CA PHE A 94 -1.13 -12.11 -2.95
C PHE A 94 -1.47 -13.60 -2.85
N ALA A 95 -1.57 -14.31 -3.98
CA ALA A 95 -1.81 -15.75 -3.99
C ALA A 95 -0.65 -16.52 -3.33
N ASP A 96 0.60 -16.13 -3.61
CA ASP A 96 1.79 -16.73 -2.98
C ASP A 96 1.80 -16.51 -1.47
N TRP A 97 1.42 -15.30 -1.03
CA TRP A 97 1.30 -14.97 0.39
C TRP A 97 0.23 -15.80 1.10
N LEU A 98 -0.91 -16.06 0.45
CA LEU A 98 -1.95 -16.95 0.98
C LEU A 98 -1.43 -18.39 1.12
N ALA A 99 -0.79 -18.91 0.06
CA ALA A 99 -0.23 -20.26 0.07
C ALA A 99 0.84 -20.45 1.16
N ALA A 100 1.70 -19.46 1.37
CA ALA A 100 2.71 -19.49 2.42
C ALA A 100 2.11 -19.48 3.84
N ARG A 101 0.97 -18.80 4.04
CA ARG A 101 0.24 -18.80 5.31
C ARG A 101 -0.41 -20.14 5.60
N ASP A 102 -1.01 -20.75 4.59
CA ASP A 102 -1.65 -22.07 4.73
C ASP A 102 -0.60 -23.17 5.00
N ALA A 103 0.58 -23.07 4.39
CA ALA A 103 1.69 -23.98 4.63
C ALA A 103 2.41 -23.79 5.98
N GLY A 104 2.25 -22.62 6.61
CA GLY A 104 2.84 -22.27 7.91
C GLY A 104 1.91 -22.52 9.11
N GLY A 105 0.70 -23.02 8.88
CA GLY A 105 -0.24 -23.39 9.94
C GLY A 105 0.07 -24.78 10.50
N ILE A 106 0.71 -24.83 11.68
CA ILE A 106 0.59 -25.94 12.64
C ILE A 106 -0.62 -25.63 13.53
#